data_AF-A0AAU2NBJ2-F1
#
_entry.id   AF-A0AAU2NBJ2-F1
#
_cell.length_a   1.000
_cell.length_b   1.000
_cell.length_c   1.000
_cell.angle_alpha   90.00
_cell.angle_beta   90.00
_cell.angle_gamma   90.00
#
_symmetry.space_group_name_H-M   'P 1'
#
loop_
_entity.id
_entity.type
_entity.pdbx_description
1 polymer ?
#
loop_
_entity_poly.entity_id
_entity_poly.type
_entity_poly.pdbx_seq_one_letter_code
_entity_poly.pdbx_strand_id
1 'polypeptide(L)'
;MSGRRRLDWLGLTPEPERELPAAVAALRASSRGAPPGPPPHALAAAERRRVERLILRGSRHSWLRYLAEVTDLVTGVAAGSRTGDPAAALLAGEVVLDHHHMLIGLPGPGYGRTARDRTALESAVRTLRTHTTTGVGR
;
A
#
# COMPACT_ATOMS: atom_id res chain seq x y z
N MET A 1 24.45 13.70 22.00
CA MET A 1 24.70 13.38 20.57
C MET A 1 23.40 12.92 19.94
N SER A 2 22.68 13.82 19.25
CA SER A 2 21.38 13.52 18.64
C SER A 2 21.56 12.51 17.51
N GLY A 3 21.05 11.30 17.72
CA GLY A 3 20.96 10.28 16.68
C GLY A 3 20.13 10.83 15.54
N ARG A 4 20.79 11.26 14.46
CA ARG A 4 20.16 11.52 13.16
C ARG A 4 19.34 10.28 12.82
N ARG A 5 18.03 10.35 13.01
CA ARG A 5 17.09 9.33 12.53
C ARG A 5 17.29 9.28 11.03
N ARG A 6 17.97 8.24 10.55
CA ARG A 6 18.11 7.95 9.13
C ARG A 6 16.72 7.69 8.58
N LEU A 7 16.15 8.73 7.98
CA LEU A 7 14.93 8.69 7.18
C LEU A 7 15.23 8.11 5.79
N ASP A 8 16.34 7.38 5.62
CA ASP A 8 16.78 6.73 4.38
C ASP A 8 15.73 5.73 3.83
N TRP A 9 14.72 5.37 4.62
CA TRP A 9 13.58 4.53 4.23
C TRP A 9 12.34 5.33 3.76
N LEU A 10 12.34 6.66 3.95
CA LEU A 10 11.29 7.59 3.54
C LEU A 10 11.64 8.23 2.20
N GLY A 11 11.97 7.40 1.22
CA GLY A 11 12.29 7.84 -0.12
C GLY A 11 11.19 8.75 -0.68
N LEU A 12 11.54 10.05 -0.77
CA LEU A 12 10.97 11.11 -1.61
C LEU A 12 9.64 10.80 -2.30
N THR A 13 8.55 11.27 -1.70
CA THR A 13 7.16 11.21 -2.20
C THR A 13 7.01 11.73 -3.65
N PRO A 14 6.72 10.87 -4.63
CA PRO A 14 6.06 11.24 -5.87
C PRO A 14 4.55 11.45 -5.64
N GLU A 15 3.86 12.15 -6.56
CA GLU A 15 2.40 12.41 -6.49
C GLU A 15 1.53 11.18 -6.12
N PRO A 16 1.74 9.97 -6.66
CA PRO A 16 0.97 8.78 -6.27
C PRO A 16 1.08 8.39 -4.79
N GLU A 17 2.18 8.72 -4.09
CA GLU A 17 2.26 8.48 -2.64
C GLU A 17 1.31 9.37 -1.83
N ARG A 18 0.87 10.51 -2.38
CA ARG A 18 -0.14 11.38 -1.74
C ARG A 18 -1.54 10.78 -1.80
N GLU A 19 -1.80 9.99 -2.84
CA GLU A 19 -3.09 9.34 -3.09
C GLU A 19 -3.22 7.99 -2.37
N LEU A 20 -2.09 7.37 -1.99
CA LEU A 20 -2.05 6.09 -1.29
C LEU A 20 -2.96 6.03 -0.05
N PRO A 21 -3.00 7.02 0.87
CA PRO A 21 -3.89 6.95 2.03
C PRO A 21 -5.37 6.88 1.65
N ALA A 22 -5.79 7.54 0.57
CA ALA A 22 -7.17 7.49 0.10
C ALA A 22 -7.49 6.13 -0.54
N ALA A 23 -6.59 5.61 -1.38
CA ALA A 23 -6.74 4.30 -1.99
C ALA A 23 -6.80 3.17 -0.94
N VAL A 24 -5.88 3.18 0.03
CA VAL A 24 -5.87 2.18 1.12
C VAL A 24 -7.12 2.31 2.01
N ALA A 25 -7.56 3.53 2.30
CA ALA A 25 -8.80 3.75 3.04
C ALA A 25 -10.02 3.17 2.31
N ALA A 26 -10.11 3.36 0.99
CA ALA A 26 -11.17 2.79 0.15
C ALA A 26 -11.13 1.25 0.19
N LEU A 27 -9.97 0.64 -0.01
CA LEU A 27 -9.80 -0.83 0.05
C LEU A 27 -10.21 -1.41 1.42
N ARG A 28 -9.86 -0.72 2.51
CA ARG A 28 -10.27 -1.13 3.87
C ARG A 28 -11.77 -0.98 4.09
N ALA A 29 -12.38 0.08 3.55
CA ALA A 29 -13.82 0.31 3.64
C ALA A 29 -14.60 -0.77 2.89
N SER A 30 -14.19 -1.10 1.66
CA SER A 30 -14.84 -2.12 0.82
C SER A 30 -14.80 -3.53 1.41
N SER A 31 -13.85 -3.80 2.31
CA SER A 31 -13.75 -5.09 3.00
C SER A 31 -14.57 -5.24 4.28
N ARG A 32 -15.19 -4.15 4.75
CA ARG A 32 -16.15 -4.20 5.86
C ARG A 32 -17.54 -4.11 5.25
N GLY A 33 -18.30 -5.21 5.25
CA GLY A 33 -19.75 -5.21 5.01
C GLY A 33 -20.49 -4.49 6.13
N ALA A 34 -20.20 -3.21 6.34
CA ALA A 34 -20.61 -2.42 7.50
C ALA A 34 -21.65 -1.35 7.12
N PRO A 35 -22.45 -0.87 8.10
CA PRO A 35 -23.44 0.22 7.92
C PRO A 35 -22.74 1.50 7.43
N PRO A 36 -23.48 2.58 7.06
CA PRO A 36 -22.86 3.80 6.53
C PRO A 36 -21.75 4.28 7.47
N GLY A 37 -20.52 4.02 7.05
CA GLY A 37 -19.33 4.32 7.81
C GLY A 37 -19.04 5.82 7.76
N PRO A 38 -17.93 6.26 8.40
CA PRO A 38 -17.43 7.61 8.21
C PRO A 38 -17.31 7.93 6.72
N PRO A 39 -17.57 9.17 6.30
CA PRO A 39 -17.48 9.55 4.90
C PRO A 39 -16.05 9.30 4.36
N PRO A 40 -15.88 9.06 3.05
CA PRO A 40 -14.59 8.66 2.46
C PRO A 40 -13.41 9.56 2.83
N HIS A 41 -13.63 10.88 2.94
CA HIS A 41 -12.60 11.83 3.34
C HIS A 41 -12.13 11.65 4.80
N ALA A 42 -13.03 11.23 5.70
CA ALA A 42 -12.68 10.95 7.10
C ALA A 42 -11.85 9.67 7.22
N LEU A 43 -12.15 8.65 6.40
CA LEU A 43 -11.36 7.43 6.31
C LEU A 43 -9.96 7.71 5.74
N ALA A 44 -9.87 8.51 4.67
CA ALA A 44 -8.59 8.94 4.11
C ALA A 44 -7.76 9.75 5.10
N ALA A 45 -8.38 10.65 5.87
CA ALA A 45 -7.70 11.42 6.92
C ALA A 45 -7.21 10.53 8.07
N ALA A 46 -7.98 9.51 8.46
CA ALA A 46 -7.57 8.53 9.47
C ALA A 46 -6.37 7.71 9.00
N GLU A 47 -6.36 7.28 7.73
CA GLU A 47 -5.25 6.54 7.15
C GLU A 47 -4.01 7.42 7.01
N ARG A 48 -4.17 8.68 6.59
CA ARG A 48 -3.06 9.66 6.57
C ARG A 48 -2.44 9.84 7.95
N ARG A 49 -3.25 10.00 9.01
CA ARG A 49 -2.76 10.08 10.40
C ARG A 49 -2.10 8.80 10.87
N ARG A 50 -2.49 7.64 10.34
CA ARG A 50 -1.85 6.35 10.65
C ARG A 50 -0.47 6.27 10.00
N VAL A 51 -0.38 6.60 8.72
CA VAL A 51 0.89 6.68 7.99
C VAL A 51 1.81 7.71 8.64
N GLU A 52 1.33 8.93 8.91
CA GLU A 52 2.10 9.98 9.58
C GLU A 52 2.66 9.52 10.93
N ARG A 53 1.87 8.81 11.75
CA ARG A 53 2.36 8.24 13.02
C ARG A 53 3.42 7.16 12.79
N LEU A 54 3.26 6.31 11.77
CA LEU A 54 4.28 5.31 11.40
C LEU A 54 5.58 5.99 10.95
N ILE A 55 5.48 7.09 10.21
CA ILE A 55 6.61 7.90 9.74
C ILE A 55 7.34 8.57 10.91
N LEU A 56 6.61 9.29 11.76
CA LEU A 56 7.21 10.10 12.82
C LEU A 56 7.63 9.29 14.05
N ARG A 57 6.92 8.19 14.34
CA ARG A 57 7.05 7.45 15.61
C ARG A 57 7.17 5.94 15.43
N GLY A 58 7.06 5.43 14.21
CA GLY A 58 7.13 4.00 13.95
C GLY A 58 8.57 3.46 13.99
N SER A 59 8.64 2.14 13.97
CA SER A 59 9.86 1.38 13.74
C SER A 59 9.83 0.78 12.34
N ARG A 60 11.00 0.34 11.86
CA ARG A 60 11.11 -0.47 10.63
C ARG A 60 10.14 -1.65 10.64
N HIS A 61 9.97 -2.32 11.78
CA HIS A 61 9.05 -3.45 11.90
C HIS A 61 7.59 -3.04 11.71
N SER A 62 7.15 -1.94 12.34
CA SER A 62 5.77 -1.46 12.16
C SER A 62 5.51 -0.96 10.74
N TRP A 63 6.52 -0.41 10.08
CA TRP A 63 6.45 -0.01 8.67
C TRP A 63 6.33 -1.22 7.74
N LEU A 64 7.19 -2.23 7.88
CA LEU A 64 7.10 -3.45 7.07
C LEU A 64 5.78 -4.18 7.27
N ARG A 65 5.25 -4.21 8.50
CA ARG A 65 3.90 -4.75 8.76
C ARG A 65 2.81 -3.96 8.04
N TYR A 66 2.93 -2.63 7.99
CA TYR A 66 1.99 -1.80 7.24
C TYR A 66 2.00 -2.14 5.74
N LEU A 67 3.18 -2.29 5.13
CA LEU A 67 3.30 -2.68 3.73
C LEU A 67 2.72 -4.08 3.45
N ALA A 68 2.94 -5.03 4.35
CA ALA A 68 2.35 -6.37 4.26
C ALA A 68 0.81 -6.32 4.33
N GLU A 69 0.25 -5.53 5.25
CA GLU A 69 -1.21 -5.33 5.33
C GLU A 69 -1.78 -4.75 4.03
N VAL A 70 -1.08 -3.80 3.39
CA VAL A 70 -1.53 -3.24 2.10
C VAL A 70 -1.38 -4.27 0.97
N THR A 71 -0.31 -5.07 0.98
CA THR A 71 -0.11 -6.17 0.04
C THR A 71 -1.27 -7.19 0.08
N ASP A 72 -1.72 -7.55 1.28
CA ASP A 72 -2.87 -8.45 1.45
C ASP A 72 -4.18 -7.86 0.90
N LEU A 73 -4.37 -6.53 1.01
CA LEU A 73 -5.53 -5.85 0.42
C LEU A 73 -5.50 -5.91 -1.11
N VAL A 74 -4.36 -5.55 -1.71
CA VAL A 74 -4.19 -5.50 -3.17
C VAL A 74 -4.31 -6.89 -3.78
N THR A 75 -3.63 -7.88 -3.22
CA THR A 75 -3.67 -9.27 -3.69
C THR A 75 -5.05 -9.88 -3.53
N GLY A 76 -5.77 -9.55 -2.45
CA GLY A 76 -7.16 -9.98 -2.25
C GLY A 76 -8.11 -9.45 -3.33
N VAL A 77 -7.98 -8.17 -3.71
CA VAL A 77 -8.79 -7.60 -4.81
C VAL A 77 -8.40 -8.20 -6.16
N ALA A 78 -7.10 -8.35 -6.44
CA ALA A 78 -6.61 -8.93 -7.69
C ALA A 78 -7.06 -10.39 -7.88
N ALA A 79 -7.12 -11.18 -6.81
CA ALA A 79 -7.60 -12.57 -6.82
C ALA A 79 -9.13 -12.69 -6.80
N GLY A 80 -9.87 -11.58 -6.71
CA GLY A 80 -11.33 -11.59 -6.56
C GLY A 80 -11.83 -12.16 -5.22
N SER A 81 -10.92 -12.42 -4.26
CA SER A 81 -11.26 -12.93 -2.92
C SER A 81 -11.71 -11.81 -1.97
N ARG A 82 -11.53 -10.55 -2.37
CA ARG A 82 -11.98 -9.35 -1.65
C ARG A 82 -12.68 -8.40 -2.60
N THR A 83 -13.80 -7.84 -2.16
CA THR A 83 -14.47 -6.71 -2.83
C THR A 83 -13.64 -5.43 -2.67
N GLY A 84 -13.41 -4.72 -3.77
CA GLY A 84 -12.68 -3.45 -3.77
C GLY A 84 -12.59 -2.90 -5.19
N ASP A 85 -12.34 -1.59 -5.30
CA ASP A 85 -12.11 -0.95 -6.59
C ASP A 85 -10.76 -1.41 -7.18
N PRO A 86 -10.75 -2.07 -8.38
CA PRO A 86 -9.53 -2.49 -9.04
C PRO A 86 -8.57 -1.33 -9.36
N ALA A 87 -9.07 -0.12 -9.64
CA ALA A 87 -8.22 1.03 -9.92
C ALA A 87 -7.50 1.52 -8.65
N ALA A 88 -8.21 1.63 -7.52
CA ALA A 88 -7.59 1.91 -6.23
C ALA A 88 -6.59 0.82 -5.80
N ALA A 89 -6.89 -0.45 -6.07
CA ALA A 89 -5.97 -1.57 -5.82
C ALA A 89 -4.71 -1.48 -6.67
N LEU A 90 -4.84 -1.09 -7.94
CA LEU A 90 -3.71 -0.91 -8.85
C LEU A 90 -2.78 0.22 -8.35
N LEU A 91 -3.33 1.39 -8.03
CA LEU A 91 -2.56 2.52 -7.51
C LEU A 91 -1.79 2.15 -6.24
N ALA A 92 -2.48 1.53 -5.27
CA ALA A 92 -1.84 1.10 -4.03
C ALA A 92 -0.76 0.03 -4.29
N GLY A 93 -1.00 -0.90 -5.21
CA GLY A 93 -0.05 -1.94 -5.59
C GLY A 93 1.22 -1.39 -6.22
N GLU A 94 1.10 -0.42 -7.14
CA GLU A 94 2.23 0.22 -7.81
C GLU A 94 3.11 0.99 -6.82
N VAL A 95 2.51 1.78 -5.92
CA VAL A 95 3.24 2.55 -4.91
C VAL A 95 3.98 1.63 -3.93
N VAL A 96 3.32 0.58 -3.43
CA VAL A 96 3.95 -0.35 -2.49
C VAL A 96 5.05 -1.18 -3.18
N LEU A 97 4.86 -1.54 -4.44
CA LEU A 97 5.88 -2.25 -5.22
C LEU A 97 7.13 -1.37 -5.43
N ASP A 98 6.94 -0.08 -5.76
CA ASP A 98 8.04 0.88 -5.87
C ASP A 98 8.80 1.01 -4.54
N HIS A 99 8.07 1.08 -3.43
CA HIS A 99 8.67 1.09 -2.10
C HIS A 99 9.49 -0.19 -1.81
N HIS A 100 8.98 -1.37 -2.19
CA HIS A 100 9.72 -2.62 -2.08
C HIS A 100 10.95 -2.69 -3.00
N HIS A 101 10.95 -1.97 -4.12
CA HIS A 101 12.10 -1.82 -5.00
C HIS A 101 13.15 -0.88 -4.42
N MET A 102 12.76 0.23 -3.80
CA MET A 102 13.69 1.11 -3.09
C MET A 102 14.39 0.40 -1.92
N LEU A 103 13.72 -0.57 -1.28
CA LEU A 103 14.34 -1.44 -0.28
C LEU A 103 15.39 -2.41 -0.85
N ILE A 104 15.44 -2.66 -2.17
CA ILE A 104 16.46 -3.52 -2.82
C ILE A 104 17.87 -2.97 -2.64
N GLY A 105 18.04 -1.65 -2.47
CA GLY A 105 19.33 -1.03 -2.26
C GLY A 105 19.95 -1.26 -0.87
N LEU A 106 19.24 -1.87 0.08
CA LEU A 106 19.69 -2.03 1.46
C LEU A 106 20.02 -3.50 1.80
N PRO A 107 21.30 -3.87 2.02
CA PRO A 107 21.65 -5.22 2.44
C PRO A 107 21.06 -5.56 3.82
N GLY A 108 20.48 -6.76 3.97
CA GLY A 108 20.13 -7.35 5.27
C GLY A 108 18.84 -8.17 5.31
N PRO A 109 18.50 -8.77 6.48
CA PRO A 109 17.38 -9.72 6.63
C PRO A 109 15.99 -9.18 6.27
N GLY A 110 15.82 -7.86 6.27
CA GLY A 110 14.56 -7.23 5.84
C GLY A 110 14.33 -7.28 4.33
N TYR A 111 15.39 -7.43 3.53
CA TYR A 111 15.31 -7.58 2.08
C TYR A 111 14.70 -8.93 1.66
N GLY A 112 15.19 -10.03 2.26
CA GLY A 112 14.62 -11.36 2.01
C GLY A 112 13.17 -11.48 2.48
N ARG A 113 12.79 -10.72 3.52
CA ARG A 113 11.43 -10.72 4.06
C ARG A 113 10.40 -10.15 3.08
N THR A 114 10.76 -9.13 2.30
CA THR A 114 9.84 -8.48 1.34
C THR A 114 9.87 -9.13 -0.05
N ALA A 115 10.71 -10.14 -0.29
CA ALA A 115 10.80 -10.80 -1.59
C ALA A 115 9.48 -11.50 -1.97
N ARG A 116 8.81 -12.14 -0.99
CA ARG A 116 7.49 -12.77 -1.19
C ARG A 116 6.43 -11.73 -1.52
N ASP A 117 6.40 -10.64 -0.75
CA ASP A 117 5.46 -9.53 -0.96
C ASP A 117 5.64 -8.91 -2.35
N ARG A 118 6.89 -8.74 -2.79
CA ARG A 118 7.22 -8.24 -4.14
C ARG A 118 6.67 -9.13 -5.24
N THR A 119 6.95 -10.43 -5.21
CA THR A 119 6.44 -11.38 -6.22
C THR A 119 4.91 -11.41 -6.25
N ALA A 120 4.28 -11.37 -5.08
CA ALA A 120 2.81 -11.31 -4.99
C ALA A 120 2.25 -10.02 -5.60
N LEU A 121 2.87 -8.86 -5.30
CA LEU A 121 2.47 -7.56 -5.85
C LEU A 121 2.70 -7.46 -7.35
N GLU A 122 3.83 -7.94 -7.87
CA GLU A 122 4.10 -7.98 -9.31
C GLU A 122 3.02 -8.76 -10.07
N SER A 123 2.62 -9.91 -9.53
CA SER A 123 1.53 -10.70 -10.10
C SER A 123 0.19 -9.98 -9.99
N ALA A 124 -0.12 -9.40 -8.83
CA ALA A 124 -1.38 -8.69 -8.59
C ALA A 124 -1.53 -7.46 -9.49
N VAL A 125 -0.49 -6.62 -9.60
CA VAL A 125 -0.45 -5.43 -10.47
C VAL A 125 -0.67 -5.84 -11.93
N ARG A 126 -0.06 -6.94 -12.38
CA ARG A 126 -0.27 -7.44 -13.75
C ARG A 126 -1.73 -7.82 -14.00
N THR A 127 -2.35 -8.56 -13.09
CA THR A 127 -3.77 -8.93 -13.16
C THR A 127 -4.70 -7.71 -13.11
N LEU A 128 -4.40 -6.73 -12.25
CA LEU A 128 -5.20 -5.53 -12.13
C LEU A 128 -5.13 -4.66 -13.40
N ARG A 129 -3.94 -4.52 -14.01
CA ARG A 129 -3.77 -3.80 -15.28
C ARG A 129 -4.59 -4.43 -16.40
N THR A 130 -4.60 -5.76 -16.53
CA THR A 130 -5.42 -6.43 -17.56
C THR A 130 -6.91 -6.21 -17.34
N HIS A 131 -7.37 -6.23 -16.09
CA HIS A 131 -8.77 -5.94 -15.75
C HIS A 131 -9.15 -4.48 -16.03
N THR A 132 -8.31 -3.51 -15.66
CA THR A 132 -8.59 -2.09 -15.93
C THR A 132 -8.58 -1.77 -17.42
N THR A 133 -7.67 -2.35 -18.20
CA THR A 133 -7.65 -2.19 -19.67
C THR A 133 -8.88 -2.82 -20.33
N THR A 134 -9.34 -3.97 -19.83
CA THR A 134 -10.55 -4.63 -20.34
C THR A 134 -11.82 -3.86 -19.95
N GLY A 135 -11.84 -3.23 -18.76
CA GLY A 135 -12.98 -2.44 -18.28
C GLY A 135 -13.18 -1.10 -18.98
N VAL A 136 -12.11 -0.50 -19.52
CA VAL A 136 -12.17 0.74 -20.32
C VAL A 136 -12.66 0.47 -21.76
N GLY A 137 -12.75 -0.79 -22.17
CA GLY A 137 -13.20 -1.22 -23.50
C GLY A 137 -14.70 -1.54 -23.64
N ARG A 138 -15.53 -1.22 -22.64
CA ARG A 138 -17.00 -1.33 -22.69
C ARG A 138 -17.65 0.01 -22.41
#